data_AF-A0A6C0F4I1-F1
#
_entry.id   AF-A0A6C0F4I1-F1
#
_cell.length_a   1.000
_cell.length_b   1.000
_cell.length_c   1.000
_cell.angle_alpha   90.00
_cell.angle_beta   90.00
_cell.angle_gamma   90.00
#
_symmetry.space_group_name_H-M   'P 1'
#
loop_
_entity.id
_entity.type
_entity.pdbx_description
1 polymer ?
#
loop_
_entity_poly.entity_id
_entity_poly.type
_entity_poly.pdbx_seq_one_letter_code
_entity_poly.pdbx_strand_id
1 'polypeptide(L)'
;MTTKTQKIHKNKKKHSRKLVGGRVIASGGYGCVFKPALKCLGKSRNPSQITKLMTIKHTDQEYAEIVKFKDVLSTIPDYGNYFLLEDITFCKPDKLSDEDLADYEKKCTALKKDDITHENINSKLEKVLALNMPNGGVDIGDYFEMHKTDEDIVQLNDALLDLLQNGILPMNQLRVYHCDVKESNILVQTQAQALKTRLIDWGLSAEYTPEKGERIPKTLYHRPFQYNVPFSIVLFNTTFSELYDKFLEKNPEPSYYQIRSFVIDYIIIWMEERGMGHFNVIKGIMRFLFGPTITGVNKKEQDYIIEFEYTYYYIVEYIAKILLKYTVNGEMKMIQYFSEVFLKNLDVWGFVMSYSPILEDFYNSYADLKPNELAFYEKLKYIFVTFLYETADEPVDVSSLVANLQELNGVLLVNATASTTIVPDKQSPREASKYAIRASVLSHATASVGPKDVFKKVRFAVSSPKSSYKKSKSSSSKSSSSKTSLNKSKKNVSLKKRKSK
;
A
#
# COMPACT_ATOMS: atom_id res chain seq x y z
N MET A 1 -51.66 -29.77 -48.40
CA MET A 1 -50.99 -28.47 -48.62
C MET A 1 -50.60 -27.91 -47.27
N THR A 2 -49.34 -28.05 -46.87
CA THR A 2 -48.82 -27.55 -45.60
C THR A 2 -47.47 -26.91 -45.88
N THR A 3 -47.47 -25.58 -45.87
CA THR A 3 -46.34 -24.71 -46.22
C THR A 3 -45.35 -24.66 -45.06
N LYS A 4 -44.12 -25.15 -45.29
CA LYS A 4 -42.98 -24.97 -44.37
C LYS A 4 -42.29 -23.64 -44.68
N THR A 5 -42.34 -22.70 -43.74
CA THR A 5 -41.60 -21.43 -43.82
C THR A 5 -40.17 -21.63 -43.33
N GLN A 6 -39.19 -21.54 -44.22
CA GLN A 6 -37.77 -21.54 -43.89
C GLN A 6 -37.36 -20.20 -43.26
N LYS A 7 -36.87 -20.22 -42.01
CA LYS A 7 -36.21 -19.07 -41.38
C LYS A 7 -34.77 -18.97 -41.86
N ILE A 8 -34.47 -17.90 -42.59
CA ILE A 8 -33.12 -17.53 -43.00
C ILE A 8 -32.36 -16.97 -41.79
N HIS A 9 -31.40 -17.72 -41.26
CA HIS A 9 -30.45 -17.24 -40.27
C HIS A 9 -29.44 -16.28 -40.92
N LYS A 10 -29.64 -14.97 -40.74
CA LYS A 10 -28.62 -13.96 -41.05
C LYS A 10 -27.50 -14.03 -40.01
N ASN A 11 -26.36 -14.57 -40.41
CA ASN A 11 -25.10 -14.49 -39.67
C ASN A 11 -24.69 -13.01 -39.51
N LYS A 12 -24.92 -12.43 -38.32
CA LYS A 12 -24.32 -11.14 -37.96
C LYS A 12 -22.84 -11.37 -37.67
N LYS A 13 -21.98 -11.06 -38.64
CA LYS A 13 -20.54 -10.87 -38.40
C LYS A 13 -20.36 -9.85 -37.28
N LYS A 14 -19.78 -10.28 -36.16
CA LYS A 14 -19.46 -9.46 -35.01
C LYS A 14 -18.27 -8.57 -35.39
N HIS A 15 -18.53 -7.39 -35.95
CA HIS A 15 -17.48 -6.38 -36.11
C HIS A 15 -16.92 -6.06 -34.73
N SER A 16 -15.64 -6.34 -34.50
CA SER A 16 -14.94 -5.83 -33.32
C SER A 16 -14.98 -4.30 -33.42
N ARG A 17 -15.80 -3.65 -32.60
CA ARG A 17 -15.75 -2.19 -32.48
C ARG A 17 -14.34 -1.85 -32.04
N LYS A 18 -13.57 -1.20 -32.93
CA LYS A 18 -12.32 -0.54 -32.58
C LYS A 18 -12.66 0.36 -31.38
N LEU A 19 -12.05 0.15 -30.22
CA LEU A 19 -12.27 1.01 -29.05
C LEU A 19 -11.78 2.42 -29.42
N VAL A 20 -12.71 3.34 -29.70
CA VAL A 20 -12.40 4.71 -30.15
C VAL A 20 -12.31 5.70 -28.97
N GLY A 21 -12.85 5.33 -27.80
CA GLY A 21 -12.87 6.10 -26.56
C GLY A 21 -12.19 5.36 -25.40
N GLY A 22 -11.70 6.13 -24.43
CA GLY A 22 -10.92 5.70 -23.27
C GLY A 22 -11.82 5.54 -22.08
N ARG A 23 -12.21 4.31 -21.76
CA ARG A 23 -13.11 4.04 -20.63
C ARG A 23 -12.37 4.20 -19.31
N VAL A 24 -13.05 4.66 -18.26
CA VAL A 24 -12.50 4.61 -16.90
C VAL A 24 -12.31 3.16 -16.48
N ILE A 25 -11.07 2.77 -16.20
CA ILE A 25 -10.74 1.41 -15.75
C ILE A 25 -10.55 1.33 -14.24
N ALA A 26 -9.98 2.36 -13.62
CA ALA A 26 -9.66 2.43 -12.20
C ALA A 26 -9.68 3.87 -11.66
N SER A 27 -9.62 4.03 -10.34
CA SER A 27 -9.44 5.32 -9.65
C SER A 27 -8.39 5.16 -8.56
N GLY A 28 -7.39 6.04 -8.57
CA GLY A 28 -6.42 6.16 -7.48
C GLY A 28 -6.88 7.15 -6.41
N GLY A 29 -5.97 7.57 -5.53
CA GLY A 29 -6.27 8.55 -4.48
C GLY A 29 -6.65 9.94 -5.01
N TYR A 30 -5.99 10.37 -6.10
CA TYR A 30 -6.04 11.74 -6.63
C TYR A 30 -6.51 11.85 -8.09
N GLY A 31 -6.74 10.73 -8.77
CA GLY A 31 -7.08 10.71 -10.19
C GLY A 31 -7.76 9.46 -10.66
N CYS A 32 -8.21 9.49 -11.91
CA CYS A 32 -8.93 8.40 -12.57
C CYS A 32 -8.14 7.92 -13.78
N VAL A 33 -8.12 6.60 -13.98
CA VAL A 33 -7.32 5.95 -15.03
C VAL A 33 -8.21 5.57 -16.19
N PHE A 34 -7.84 6.01 -17.39
CA PHE A 34 -8.57 5.82 -18.63
C PHE A 34 -7.78 4.92 -19.58
N LYS A 35 -8.47 3.96 -20.23
CA LYS A 35 -7.89 3.05 -21.23
C LYS A 35 -8.82 2.86 -22.44
N PRO A 36 -8.34 3.06 -23.68
CA PRO A 36 -7.07 3.71 -24.07
C PRO A 36 -6.90 5.12 -23.50
N ALA A 37 -5.70 5.69 -23.62
CA ALA A 37 -5.41 7.05 -23.20
C ALA A 37 -6.43 8.06 -23.76
N LEU A 38 -6.71 9.10 -22.98
CA LEU A 38 -7.47 10.27 -23.39
C LEU A 38 -6.73 11.02 -24.49
N LYS A 39 -7.50 11.70 -25.33
CA LYS A 39 -6.95 12.53 -26.39
C LYS A 39 -6.39 13.82 -25.78
N CYS A 40 -5.14 14.18 -26.13
CA CYS A 40 -4.61 15.50 -25.83
C CYS A 40 -5.10 16.53 -26.85
N LEU A 41 -5.26 17.78 -26.42
CA LEU A 41 -5.61 18.87 -27.32
C LEU A 41 -4.63 18.95 -28.51
N GLY A 42 -5.17 18.91 -29.73
CA GLY A 42 -4.39 19.00 -30.97
C GLY A 42 -3.57 17.76 -31.34
N LYS A 43 -3.70 16.64 -30.60
CA LYS A 43 -2.98 15.38 -30.91
C LYS A 43 -3.94 14.23 -31.20
N SER A 44 -3.47 13.23 -31.94
CA SER A 44 -4.18 11.96 -32.09
C SER A 44 -4.10 11.15 -30.79
N ARG A 45 -5.13 10.33 -30.53
CA ARG A 45 -5.14 9.39 -29.41
C ARG A 45 -4.05 8.33 -29.57
N ASN A 46 -3.34 8.01 -28.49
CA ASN A 46 -2.42 6.88 -28.46
C ASN A 46 -3.11 5.65 -27.83
N PRO A 47 -3.45 4.61 -28.62
CA PRO A 47 -4.20 3.45 -28.10
C PRO A 47 -3.35 2.50 -27.23
N SER A 48 -2.02 2.60 -27.24
CA SER A 48 -1.15 1.73 -26.44
C SER A 48 -0.90 2.26 -25.02
N GLN A 49 -1.27 3.50 -24.74
CA GLN A 49 -1.10 4.15 -23.45
C GLN A 49 -2.39 4.18 -22.65
N ILE A 50 -2.26 4.48 -21.36
CA ILE A 50 -3.34 4.89 -20.47
C ILE A 50 -3.17 6.36 -20.10
N THR A 51 -4.24 6.97 -19.57
CA THR A 51 -4.17 8.31 -18.98
C THR A 51 -4.61 8.25 -17.53
N LYS A 52 -3.80 8.79 -16.62
CA LYS A 52 -4.24 9.18 -15.28
C LYS A 52 -4.64 10.64 -15.32
N LEU A 53 -5.95 10.91 -15.25
CA LEU A 53 -6.50 12.26 -15.23
C LEU A 53 -6.61 12.74 -13.78
N MET A 54 -5.99 13.87 -13.50
CA MET A 54 -5.86 14.45 -12.16
C MET A 54 -5.99 15.96 -12.21
N THR A 55 -6.12 16.61 -11.06
CA THR A 55 -5.95 18.07 -11.00
C THR A 55 -4.53 18.46 -11.44
N ILE A 56 -4.36 19.70 -11.91
CA ILE A 56 -3.03 20.22 -12.31
C ILE A 56 -2.01 20.00 -11.18
N LYS A 57 -2.37 20.41 -9.95
CA LYS A 57 -1.50 20.30 -8.78
C LYS A 57 -1.02 18.87 -8.55
N HIS A 58 -1.93 17.88 -8.57
CA HIS A 58 -1.55 16.49 -8.32
C HIS A 58 -0.74 15.91 -9.49
N THR A 59 -1.03 16.33 -10.72
CA THR A 59 -0.24 15.92 -11.89
C THR A 59 1.20 16.44 -11.82
N ASP A 60 1.38 17.71 -11.46
CA ASP A 60 2.71 18.31 -11.33
C ASP A 60 3.52 17.61 -10.23
N GLN A 61 2.88 17.29 -9.09
CA GLN A 61 3.50 16.56 -7.98
C GLN A 61 3.91 15.15 -8.39
N GLU A 62 3.00 14.38 -9.02
CA GLU A 62 3.29 13.01 -9.44
C GLU A 62 4.39 12.95 -10.51
N TYR A 63 4.35 13.86 -11.49
CA TYR A 63 5.39 13.94 -12.50
C TYR A 63 6.75 14.33 -11.91
N ALA A 64 6.78 15.24 -10.93
CA ALA A 64 8.03 15.63 -10.26
C ALA A 64 8.66 14.46 -9.49
N GLU A 65 7.87 13.64 -8.78
CA GLU A 65 8.39 12.45 -8.10
C GLU A 65 8.89 11.40 -9.11
N ILE A 66 8.15 11.16 -10.19
CA ILE A 66 8.56 10.24 -11.28
C ILE A 66 9.92 10.65 -11.85
N VAL A 67 10.11 11.93 -12.19
CA VAL A 67 11.36 12.42 -12.77
C VAL A 67 12.51 12.27 -11.76
N LYS A 68 12.29 12.68 -10.51
CA LYS A 68 13.28 12.59 -9.44
C LYS A 68 13.78 11.16 -9.23
N PHE A 69 12.88 10.18 -9.11
CA PHE A 69 13.30 8.79 -8.88
C PHE A 69 13.83 8.13 -10.14
N LYS A 70 13.33 8.48 -11.33
CA LYS A 70 13.88 7.99 -12.59
C LYS A 70 15.38 8.27 -12.71
N ASP A 71 15.81 9.47 -12.36
CA ASP A 71 17.23 9.87 -12.47
C ASP A 71 18.13 8.94 -11.67
N VAL A 72 17.70 8.52 -10.47
CA VAL A 72 18.46 7.61 -9.60
C VAL A 72 18.30 6.15 -10.05
N LEU A 73 17.08 5.70 -10.33
CA LEU A 73 16.79 4.29 -10.61
C LEU A 73 17.23 3.83 -11.99
N SER A 74 17.43 4.76 -12.94
CA SER A 74 17.95 4.45 -14.26
C SER A 74 19.35 3.82 -14.26
N THR A 75 20.07 3.86 -13.14
CA THR A 75 21.36 3.18 -12.98
C THR A 75 21.23 1.68 -12.73
N ILE A 76 20.02 1.19 -12.39
CA ILE A 76 19.75 -0.25 -12.21
C ILE A 76 19.69 -0.89 -13.62
N PRO A 77 20.40 -2.00 -13.86
CA PRO A 77 20.31 -2.72 -15.13
C PRO A 77 18.84 -3.06 -15.46
N ASP A 78 18.43 -2.76 -16.69
CA ASP A 78 17.08 -3.03 -17.17
C ASP A 78 15.95 -2.46 -16.29
N TYR A 79 16.18 -1.33 -15.59
CA TYR A 79 15.23 -0.73 -14.63
C TYR A 79 13.79 -0.58 -15.16
N GLY A 80 13.59 -0.37 -16.47
CA GLY A 80 12.27 -0.31 -17.11
C GLY A 80 11.46 -1.62 -17.06
N ASN A 81 12.12 -2.76 -16.79
CA ASN A 81 11.48 -4.04 -16.50
C ASN A 81 10.90 -4.09 -15.08
N TYR A 82 11.35 -3.23 -14.16
CA TYR A 82 10.98 -3.25 -12.73
C TYR A 82 10.18 -2.01 -12.30
N PHE A 83 10.32 -0.89 -13.00
CA PHE A 83 9.71 0.39 -12.64
C PHE A 83 9.01 1.03 -13.83
N LEU A 84 7.75 1.45 -13.66
CA LEU A 84 7.01 2.17 -14.70
C LEU A 84 7.35 3.68 -14.65
N LEU A 85 8.54 4.03 -15.14
CA LEU A 85 9.08 5.42 -15.11
C LEU A 85 9.40 5.97 -16.52
N GLU A 86 9.20 5.18 -17.56
CA GLU A 86 9.51 5.53 -18.95
C GLU A 86 8.28 5.95 -19.76
N ASP A 87 8.51 6.75 -20.80
CA ASP A 87 7.49 7.22 -21.75
C ASP A 87 6.26 7.89 -21.12
N ILE A 88 6.49 8.58 -20.00
CA ILE A 88 5.48 9.36 -19.28
C ILE A 88 5.48 10.80 -19.79
N THR A 89 4.32 11.27 -20.22
CA THR A 89 4.10 12.64 -20.69
C THR A 89 2.83 13.19 -20.10
N PHE A 90 2.70 14.50 -19.96
CA PHE A 90 1.42 15.11 -19.61
C PHE A 90 0.97 16.12 -20.65
N CYS A 91 -0.34 16.34 -20.70
CA CYS A 91 -0.95 17.30 -21.63
C CYS A 91 -2.27 17.83 -21.08
N LYS A 92 -2.76 18.92 -21.69
CA LYS A 92 -4.16 19.30 -21.56
C LYS A 92 -5.03 18.29 -22.31
N PRO A 93 -6.02 17.68 -21.67
CA PRO A 93 -6.97 16.83 -22.37
C PRO A 93 -7.78 17.65 -23.37
N ASP A 94 -8.14 17.04 -24.49
CA ASP A 94 -9.20 17.52 -25.38
C ASP A 94 -10.57 17.27 -24.72
N LYS A 95 -11.67 17.68 -25.35
CA LYS A 95 -13.02 17.36 -24.89
C LYS A 95 -13.18 15.83 -24.77
N LEU A 96 -13.55 15.35 -23.59
CA LEU A 96 -13.85 13.94 -23.32
C LEU A 96 -15.20 13.59 -23.97
N SER A 97 -15.25 12.49 -24.71
CA SER A 97 -16.50 12.00 -25.31
C SER A 97 -17.35 11.21 -24.30
N ASP A 98 -18.60 10.94 -24.65
CA ASP A 98 -19.48 10.10 -23.83
C ASP A 98 -18.90 8.68 -23.65
N GLU A 99 -18.17 8.17 -24.65
CA GLU A 99 -17.44 6.92 -24.52
C GLU A 99 -16.25 6.99 -23.56
N ASP A 100 -15.55 8.13 -23.50
CA ASP A 100 -14.48 8.34 -22.52
C ASP A 100 -15.04 8.30 -21.08
N LEU A 101 -16.24 8.87 -20.92
CA LEU A 101 -16.91 8.98 -19.63
C LEU A 101 -17.74 7.74 -19.25
N ALA A 102 -17.67 6.68 -20.08
CA ALA A 102 -18.24 5.39 -19.72
C ALA A 102 -17.65 4.90 -18.39
N ASP A 103 -18.54 4.49 -17.48
CA ASP A 103 -18.23 4.08 -16.11
C ASP A 103 -17.63 5.16 -15.20
N TYR A 104 -17.57 6.44 -15.61
CA TYR A 104 -17.02 7.53 -14.78
C TYR A 104 -17.73 7.60 -13.43
N GLU A 105 -19.06 7.64 -13.43
CA GLU A 105 -19.82 7.74 -12.19
C GLU A 105 -19.60 6.56 -11.24
N LYS A 106 -19.38 5.37 -11.79
CA LYS A 106 -19.18 4.14 -11.02
C LYS A 106 -17.75 4.00 -10.49
N LYS A 107 -16.76 4.37 -11.30
CA LYS A 107 -15.35 4.02 -11.06
C LYS A 107 -14.49 5.21 -10.65
N CYS A 108 -14.78 6.41 -11.13
CA CYS A 108 -13.99 7.60 -10.84
C CYS A 108 -14.50 8.29 -9.57
N THR A 109 -13.85 8.03 -8.44
CA THR A 109 -14.23 8.62 -7.13
C THR A 109 -13.31 9.74 -6.70
N ALA A 110 -12.06 9.77 -7.20
CA ALA A 110 -11.07 10.75 -6.78
C ALA A 110 -11.45 12.19 -7.16
N LEU A 111 -11.74 12.42 -8.44
CA LEU A 111 -12.05 13.76 -8.98
C LEU A 111 -13.38 14.33 -8.46
N LYS A 112 -14.30 13.47 -8.01
CA LYS A 112 -15.55 13.91 -7.37
C LYS A 112 -15.31 14.70 -6.09
N LYS A 113 -14.20 14.43 -5.38
CA LYS A 113 -13.80 15.18 -4.18
C LYS A 113 -13.45 16.64 -4.49
N ASP A 114 -13.08 16.92 -5.73
CA ASP A 114 -12.79 18.25 -6.27
C ASP A 114 -13.97 18.83 -7.08
N ASP A 115 -15.18 18.29 -6.89
CA ASP A 115 -16.40 18.66 -7.62
C ASP A 115 -16.30 18.47 -9.14
N ILE A 116 -15.45 17.54 -9.62
CA ILE A 116 -15.33 17.21 -11.04
C ILE A 116 -16.09 15.91 -11.32
N THR A 117 -17.27 16.05 -11.92
CA THR A 117 -18.24 14.96 -12.17
C THR A 117 -18.33 14.64 -13.66
N HIS A 118 -19.01 13.54 -13.99
CA HIS A 118 -19.32 13.19 -15.38
C HIS A 118 -19.95 14.35 -16.16
N GLU A 119 -20.87 15.10 -15.53
CA GLU A 119 -21.65 16.15 -16.16
C GLU A 119 -20.85 17.43 -16.43
N ASN A 120 -19.83 17.71 -15.61
CA ASN A 120 -19.13 19.00 -15.62
C ASN A 120 -17.65 18.92 -16.02
N ILE A 121 -17.07 17.73 -16.20
CA ILE A 121 -15.64 17.57 -16.52
C ILE A 121 -15.22 18.35 -17.76
N ASN A 122 -16.05 18.36 -18.82
CA ASN A 122 -15.76 19.08 -20.05
C ASN A 122 -15.81 20.61 -19.91
N SER A 123 -16.48 21.15 -18.90
CA SER A 123 -16.46 22.59 -18.58
C SER A 123 -15.40 22.95 -17.54
N LYS A 124 -14.65 21.96 -17.03
CA LYS A 124 -13.59 22.11 -16.02
C LYS A 124 -12.23 21.58 -16.49
N LEU A 125 -12.01 21.42 -17.80
CA LEU A 125 -10.77 20.88 -18.37
C LEU A 125 -9.54 21.72 -18.04
N GLU A 126 -9.71 23.00 -17.73
CA GLU A 126 -8.67 23.91 -17.27
C GLU A 126 -8.16 23.60 -15.85
N LYS A 127 -8.84 22.73 -15.10
CA LYS A 127 -8.45 22.33 -13.73
C LYS A 127 -7.69 21.01 -13.70
N VAL A 128 -7.65 20.27 -14.81
CA VAL A 128 -7.11 18.92 -14.89
C VAL A 128 -6.00 18.80 -15.93
N LEU A 129 -5.12 17.83 -15.73
CA LEU A 129 -4.13 17.39 -16.70
C LEU A 129 -4.21 15.88 -16.89
N ALA A 130 -3.92 15.46 -18.10
CA ALA A 130 -3.82 14.07 -18.50
C ALA A 130 -2.35 13.64 -18.41
N LEU A 131 -2.01 12.79 -17.45
CA LEU A 131 -0.71 12.12 -17.36
C LEU A 131 -0.78 10.81 -18.15
N ASN A 132 -0.20 10.78 -19.34
CA ASN A 132 -0.15 9.62 -20.22
C ASN A 132 1.08 8.77 -19.92
N MET A 133 0.88 7.47 -19.80
CA MET A 133 1.95 6.51 -19.49
C MET A 133 1.71 5.16 -20.18
N PRO A 134 2.74 4.33 -20.36
CA PRO A 134 2.57 2.98 -20.88
C PRO A 134 1.57 2.18 -20.06
N ASN A 135 0.77 1.33 -20.72
CA ASN A 135 -0.11 0.41 -20.00
C ASN A 135 0.73 -0.66 -19.29
N GLY A 136 0.90 -0.51 -17.98
CA GLY A 136 1.77 -1.35 -17.17
C GLY A 136 1.25 -2.77 -16.90
N GLY A 137 -0.04 -3.04 -17.15
CA GLY A 137 -0.68 -4.30 -16.80
C GLY A 137 -1.95 -4.09 -15.98
N VAL A 138 -2.36 -5.13 -15.25
CA VAL A 138 -3.30 -5.06 -14.12
C VAL A 138 -2.51 -5.22 -12.82
N ASP A 139 -3.04 -4.87 -11.66
CA ASP A 139 -2.35 -5.15 -10.40
C ASP A 139 -2.36 -6.65 -10.03
N ILE A 140 -1.62 -7.04 -8.98
CA ILE A 140 -1.52 -8.46 -8.55
C ILE A 140 -2.88 -9.03 -8.18
N GLY A 141 -3.72 -8.27 -7.48
CA GLY A 141 -5.05 -8.72 -7.06
C GLY A 141 -5.93 -9.03 -8.27
N ASP A 142 -6.03 -8.07 -9.19
CA ASP A 142 -6.77 -8.23 -10.44
C ASP A 142 -6.19 -9.38 -11.30
N TYR A 143 -4.86 -9.51 -11.38
CA TYR A 143 -4.22 -10.59 -12.11
C TYR A 143 -4.64 -11.95 -11.53
N PHE A 144 -4.50 -12.12 -10.22
CA PHE A 144 -4.81 -13.37 -9.55
C PHE A 144 -6.31 -13.72 -9.61
N GLU A 145 -7.22 -12.74 -9.56
CA GLU A 145 -8.65 -12.99 -9.79
C GLU A 145 -8.94 -13.59 -11.19
N MET A 146 -8.15 -13.20 -12.19
CA MET A 146 -8.28 -13.67 -13.58
C MET A 146 -7.50 -14.96 -13.86
N HIS A 147 -6.47 -15.25 -13.06
CA HIS A 147 -5.46 -16.28 -13.28
C HIS A 147 -5.20 -17.07 -11.98
N LYS A 148 -5.88 -18.20 -11.84
CA LYS A 148 -5.92 -19.01 -10.60
C LYS A 148 -5.34 -20.41 -10.73
N THR A 149 -4.73 -20.75 -11.87
CA THR A 149 -4.12 -22.08 -12.01
C THR A 149 -2.81 -22.16 -11.25
N ASP A 150 -2.40 -23.36 -10.86
CA ASP A 150 -1.11 -23.59 -10.18
C ASP A 150 0.04 -23.03 -11.05
N GLU A 151 -0.02 -23.21 -12.37
CA GLU A 151 0.95 -22.66 -13.31
C GLU A 151 0.95 -21.12 -13.37
N ASP A 152 -0.21 -20.47 -13.26
CA ASP A 152 -0.31 -19.01 -13.20
C ASP A 152 0.35 -18.47 -11.92
N ILE A 153 0.14 -19.13 -10.78
CA ILE A 153 0.71 -18.76 -9.48
C ILE A 153 2.24 -18.90 -9.51
N VAL A 154 2.74 -19.99 -10.08
CA VAL A 154 4.18 -20.23 -10.25
C VAL A 154 4.81 -19.12 -11.10
N GLN A 155 4.22 -18.81 -12.26
CA GLN A 155 4.73 -17.74 -13.13
C GLN A 155 4.70 -16.37 -12.44
N LEU A 156 3.64 -16.08 -11.68
CA LEU A 156 3.56 -14.85 -10.91
C LEU A 156 4.66 -14.79 -9.85
N ASN A 157 4.88 -15.87 -9.10
CA ASN A 157 5.91 -15.95 -8.07
C ASN A 157 7.31 -15.78 -8.67
N ASP A 158 7.60 -16.38 -9.82
CA ASP A 158 8.88 -16.20 -10.53
C ASP A 158 9.10 -14.73 -10.94
N ALA A 159 8.07 -14.07 -11.47
CA ALA A 159 8.15 -12.66 -11.81
C ALA A 159 8.30 -11.76 -10.57
N LEU A 160 7.66 -12.10 -9.44
CA LEU A 160 7.83 -11.37 -8.18
C LEU A 160 9.23 -11.56 -7.61
N LEU A 161 9.79 -12.77 -7.69
CA LEU A 161 11.18 -13.06 -7.31
C LEU A 161 12.18 -12.25 -8.13
N ASP A 162 11.95 -12.09 -9.43
CA ASP A 162 12.76 -11.23 -10.30
C ASP A 162 12.65 -9.75 -9.87
N LEU A 163 11.43 -9.25 -9.63
CA LEU A 163 11.22 -7.88 -9.12
C LEU A 163 11.89 -7.64 -7.76
N LEU A 164 11.83 -8.59 -6.83
CA LEU A 164 12.51 -8.45 -5.54
C LEU A 164 14.03 -8.36 -5.74
N GLN A 165 14.61 -9.33 -6.43
CA GLN A 165 16.06 -9.49 -6.52
C GLN A 165 16.73 -8.43 -7.41
N ASN A 166 16.08 -8.06 -8.52
CA ASN A 166 16.67 -7.20 -9.54
C ASN A 166 16.05 -5.79 -9.59
N GLY A 167 14.92 -5.56 -8.89
CA GLY A 167 14.28 -4.25 -8.75
C GLY A 167 14.39 -3.68 -7.33
N ILE A 168 13.66 -4.26 -6.39
CA ILE A 168 13.46 -3.71 -5.02
C ILE A 168 14.75 -3.68 -4.22
N LEU A 169 15.52 -4.77 -4.21
CA LEU A 169 16.78 -4.81 -3.45
C LEU A 169 17.82 -3.83 -4.02
N PRO A 170 18.06 -3.76 -5.35
CA PRO A 170 18.93 -2.72 -5.93
C PRO A 170 18.44 -1.29 -5.66
N MET A 171 17.14 -1.03 -5.72
CA MET A 171 16.56 0.26 -5.34
C MET A 171 16.91 0.65 -3.90
N ASN A 172 16.73 -0.28 -2.95
CA ASN A 172 17.08 -0.06 -1.55
C ASN A 172 18.59 0.18 -1.34
N GLN A 173 19.45 -0.48 -2.14
CA GLN A 173 20.91 -0.26 -2.11
C GLN A 173 21.29 1.15 -2.56
N LEU A 174 20.50 1.75 -3.46
CA LEU A 174 20.62 3.16 -3.85
C LEU A 174 20.04 4.13 -2.81
N ARG A 175 19.61 3.61 -1.65
CA ARG A 175 18.99 4.37 -0.55
C ARG A 175 17.69 5.06 -0.94
N VAL A 176 17.03 4.54 -1.97
CA VAL A 176 15.67 4.88 -2.39
C VAL A 176 14.76 3.82 -1.82
N TYR A 177 13.69 4.23 -1.16
CA TYR A 177 12.69 3.34 -0.58
C TYR A 177 11.32 3.73 -1.11
N HIS A 178 10.55 2.76 -1.58
CA HIS A 178 9.23 3.01 -2.13
C HIS A 178 8.22 3.40 -1.03
N CYS A 179 8.36 2.79 0.16
CA CYS A 179 7.54 3.04 1.37
C CYS A 179 6.04 2.70 1.22
N ASP A 180 5.66 2.07 0.11
CA ASP A 180 4.27 1.67 -0.17
C ASP A 180 4.21 0.50 -1.17
N VAL A 181 5.19 -0.41 -1.12
CA VAL A 181 5.12 -1.67 -1.88
C VAL A 181 3.94 -2.46 -1.36
N LYS A 182 3.06 -2.91 -2.27
CA LYS A 182 1.86 -3.70 -1.98
C LYS A 182 1.26 -4.24 -3.29
N GLU A 183 0.29 -5.13 -3.18
CA GLU A 183 -0.36 -5.80 -4.31
C GLU A 183 -0.92 -4.82 -5.36
N SER A 184 -1.55 -3.74 -4.91
CA SER A 184 -2.15 -2.70 -5.78
C SER A 184 -1.14 -1.76 -6.44
N ASN A 185 0.13 -1.78 -6.01
CA ASN A 185 1.21 -0.96 -6.56
C ASN A 185 2.23 -1.78 -7.38
N ILE A 186 1.96 -3.07 -7.61
CA ILE A 186 2.75 -3.92 -8.51
C ILE A 186 1.87 -4.32 -9.69
N LEU A 187 2.22 -3.87 -10.89
CA LEU A 187 1.50 -4.21 -12.12
C LEU A 187 2.10 -5.45 -12.79
N VAL A 188 1.23 -6.39 -13.14
CA VAL A 188 1.53 -7.61 -13.89
C VAL A 188 1.15 -7.42 -15.36
N GLN A 189 2.14 -7.50 -16.25
CA GLN A 189 1.95 -7.49 -17.69
C GLN A 189 2.40 -8.82 -18.30
N THR A 190 1.47 -9.47 -19.00
CA THR A 190 1.78 -10.61 -19.86
C THR A 190 2.34 -10.11 -21.19
N GLN A 191 3.61 -10.42 -21.46
CA GLN A 191 4.27 -10.06 -22.73
C GLN A 191 4.95 -11.30 -23.32
N ALA A 192 4.57 -11.68 -24.55
CA ALA A 192 5.23 -12.75 -25.32
C ALA A 192 5.54 -14.03 -24.50
N GLN A 193 4.58 -14.49 -23.69
CA GLN A 193 4.65 -15.70 -22.81
C GLN A 193 5.46 -15.56 -21.51
N ALA A 194 5.99 -14.38 -21.18
CA ALA A 194 6.59 -14.10 -19.88
C ALA A 194 5.77 -13.02 -19.13
N LEU A 195 5.66 -13.18 -17.81
CA LEU A 195 5.12 -12.15 -16.93
C LEU A 195 6.21 -11.16 -16.58
N LYS A 196 5.86 -9.88 -16.57
CA LYS A 196 6.68 -8.80 -16.00
C LYS A 196 5.90 -8.11 -14.89
N THR A 197 6.56 -7.88 -13.78
CA THR A 197 6.03 -7.20 -12.60
C THR A 197 6.75 -5.86 -12.43
N ARG A 198 6.01 -4.76 -12.33
CA ARG A 198 6.59 -3.40 -12.22
C ARG A 198 5.93 -2.58 -11.13
N LEU A 199 6.76 -1.85 -10.37
CA LEU A 199 6.29 -0.90 -9.38
C LEU A 199 5.77 0.39 -10.01
N ILE A 200 4.74 0.93 -9.36
CA ILE A 200 4.10 2.22 -9.63
C ILE A 200 3.83 2.97 -8.32
N ASP A 201 3.41 4.23 -8.44
CA ASP A 201 2.98 5.09 -7.31
C ASP A 201 4.10 5.49 -6.33
N TRP A 202 4.99 6.35 -6.84
CA TRP A 202 6.14 6.89 -6.12
C TRP A 202 5.81 8.03 -5.14
N GLY A 203 4.53 8.33 -4.92
CA GLY A 203 4.10 9.51 -4.15
C GLY A 203 4.46 9.48 -2.67
N LEU A 204 4.81 8.30 -2.14
CA LEU A 204 5.21 8.10 -0.74
C LEU A 204 6.70 7.79 -0.55
N SER A 205 7.43 7.67 -1.65
CA SER A 205 8.82 7.21 -1.65
C SER A 205 9.77 8.19 -0.97
N ALA A 206 10.84 7.66 -0.40
CA ALA A 206 11.82 8.40 0.36
C ALA A 206 13.24 8.11 -0.13
N GLU A 207 14.09 9.13 -0.07
CA GLU A 207 15.53 8.94 -0.04
C GLU A 207 16.01 9.08 1.41
N TYR A 208 16.89 8.20 1.84
CA TYR A 208 17.53 8.32 3.15
C TYR A 208 19.05 8.25 3.05
N THR A 209 19.71 9.34 3.39
CA THR A 209 21.17 9.40 3.45
C THR A 209 21.56 9.86 4.86
N PRO A 210 22.24 9.01 5.66
CA PRO A 210 22.67 9.38 7.00
C PRO A 210 23.44 10.71 7.04
N GLU A 211 24.20 10.99 5.98
CA GLU A 211 25.02 12.19 5.79
C GLU A 211 24.21 13.49 5.65
N LYS A 212 22.95 13.44 5.19
CA LYS A 212 22.07 14.64 5.05
C LYS A 212 21.35 15.01 6.35
N GLY A 213 21.83 14.46 7.47
CA GLY A 213 21.24 14.60 8.80
C GLY A 213 20.43 13.36 9.13
N GLU A 214 20.72 12.78 10.29
CA GLU A 214 20.09 11.62 10.91
C GLU A 214 18.61 11.87 11.24
N ARG A 215 17.79 12.18 10.23
CA ARG A 215 16.38 12.48 10.40
C ARG A 215 15.56 11.48 9.61
N ILE A 216 14.54 10.96 10.28
CA ILE A 216 13.53 10.12 9.65
C ILE A 216 12.84 10.95 8.55
N PRO A 217 12.75 10.45 7.30
CA PRO A 217 12.07 11.13 6.22
C PRO A 217 10.63 11.52 6.60
N LYS A 218 10.21 12.73 6.23
CA LYS A 218 8.89 13.26 6.59
C LYS A 218 7.73 12.36 6.14
N THR A 219 7.88 11.64 5.03
CA THR A 219 6.86 10.72 4.51
C THR A 219 6.61 9.52 5.46
N LEU A 220 7.61 9.15 6.26
CA LEU A 220 7.53 8.05 7.23
C LEU A 220 7.14 8.53 8.65
N TYR A 221 7.05 9.84 8.86
CA TYR A 221 6.78 10.43 10.18
C TYR A 221 5.27 10.62 10.42
N HIS A 222 4.81 10.40 11.66
CA HIS A 222 3.40 10.47 12.09
C HIS A 222 2.43 9.57 11.32
N ARG A 223 2.85 8.38 10.89
CA ARG A 223 1.99 7.45 10.15
C ARG A 223 1.13 6.62 11.12
N PRO A 224 -0.16 6.37 10.80
CA PRO A 224 -0.95 5.37 11.51
C PRO A 224 -0.46 3.96 11.12
N PHE A 225 -1.04 2.91 11.69
CA PHE A 225 -0.77 1.54 11.23
C PHE A 225 -1.06 1.40 9.73
N GLN A 226 -0.16 0.74 9.02
CA GLN A 226 -0.31 0.35 7.63
C GLN A 226 0.09 -1.12 7.51
N TYR A 227 -0.69 -1.93 6.78
CA TYR A 227 -0.41 -3.37 6.69
C TYR A 227 0.86 -3.68 5.90
N ASN A 228 1.23 -2.81 4.95
CA ASN A 228 2.31 -3.04 4.00
C ASN A 228 3.66 -2.42 4.40
N VAL A 229 3.82 -2.05 5.67
CA VAL A 229 5.08 -1.62 6.28
C VAL A 229 5.21 -2.21 7.68
N PRO A 230 6.41 -2.27 8.29
CA PRO A 230 6.58 -2.81 9.64
C PRO A 230 5.69 -2.11 10.68
N PHE A 231 5.17 -2.87 11.65
CA PHE A 231 4.27 -2.34 12.69
C PHE A 231 4.87 -1.17 13.48
N SER A 232 6.19 -1.11 13.59
CA SER A 232 6.95 -0.06 14.25
C SER A 232 6.94 1.29 13.52
N ILE A 233 6.29 1.41 12.34
CA ILE A 233 6.06 2.72 11.70
C ILE A 233 5.39 3.72 12.65
N VAL A 234 4.57 3.22 13.58
CA VAL A 234 3.89 4.03 14.58
C VAL A 234 4.84 4.60 15.63
N LEU A 235 6.11 4.23 15.70
CA LEU A 235 7.05 4.80 16.68
C LEU A 235 7.62 6.16 16.24
N PHE A 236 7.53 6.49 14.94
CA PHE A 236 8.17 7.68 14.39
C PHE A 236 7.28 8.91 14.52
N ASN A 237 7.19 9.41 15.75
CA ASN A 237 6.46 10.63 16.08
C ASN A 237 6.88 11.21 17.44
N THR A 238 6.48 12.45 17.69
CA THR A 238 6.73 13.15 18.95
C THR A 238 5.96 12.55 20.13
N THR A 239 4.71 12.11 19.93
CA THR A 239 3.88 11.53 20.99
C THR A 239 4.54 10.30 21.61
N PHE A 240 5.05 9.38 20.78
CA PHE A 240 5.82 8.22 21.22
C PHE A 240 7.02 8.67 22.05
N SER A 241 7.84 9.56 21.49
CA SER A 241 9.10 10.01 22.10
C SER A 241 8.82 10.61 23.49
N GLU A 242 7.87 11.53 23.58
CA GLU A 242 7.50 12.18 24.86
C GLU A 242 6.91 11.23 25.89
N LEU A 243 6.12 10.23 25.48
CA LEU A 243 5.54 9.25 26.38
C LEU A 243 6.60 8.26 26.86
N TYR A 244 7.48 7.82 25.97
CA TYR A 244 8.50 6.84 26.29
C TYR A 244 9.59 7.44 27.16
N ASP A 245 10.01 8.69 26.91
CA ASP A 245 10.97 9.40 27.76
C ASP A 245 10.43 9.51 29.21
N LYS A 246 9.16 9.91 29.39
CA LYS A 246 8.51 9.95 30.72
C LYS A 246 8.40 8.57 31.38
N PHE A 247 8.26 7.52 30.58
CA PHE A 247 8.24 6.16 31.07
C PHE A 247 9.64 5.75 31.56
N LEU A 248 10.70 6.07 30.80
CA LEU A 248 12.09 5.77 31.14
C LEU A 248 12.61 6.59 32.34
N GLU A 249 12.15 7.82 32.53
CA GLU A 249 12.45 8.61 33.75
C GLU A 249 12.05 7.88 35.03
N LYS A 250 10.96 7.11 34.98
CA LYS A 250 10.46 6.33 36.12
C LYS A 250 11.01 4.90 36.14
N ASN A 251 11.44 4.40 35.00
CA ASN A 251 11.91 3.03 34.81
C ASN A 251 13.19 3.07 33.95
N PRO A 252 14.35 3.48 34.50
CA PRO A 252 15.56 3.67 33.70
C PRO A 252 16.06 2.38 33.02
N GLU A 253 15.80 1.24 33.65
CA GLU A 253 16.09 -0.11 33.15
C GLU A 253 14.79 -0.93 33.18
N PRO A 254 13.87 -0.70 32.23
CA PRO A 254 12.54 -1.30 32.28
C PRO A 254 12.62 -2.80 31.96
N SER A 255 11.94 -3.62 32.76
CA SER A 255 11.75 -5.04 32.44
C SER A 255 10.88 -5.22 31.21
N TYR A 256 10.96 -6.42 30.60
CA TYR A 256 10.10 -6.81 29.48
C TYR A 256 8.61 -6.53 29.74
N TYR A 257 8.10 -6.89 30.92
CA TYR A 257 6.70 -6.67 31.27
C TYR A 257 6.32 -5.19 31.37
N GLN A 258 7.22 -4.33 31.85
CA GLN A 258 6.99 -2.89 31.90
C GLN A 258 6.95 -2.29 30.49
N ILE A 259 7.88 -2.69 29.62
CA ILE A 259 7.87 -2.28 28.20
C ILE A 259 6.56 -2.72 27.54
N ARG A 260 6.18 -3.98 27.71
CA ARG A 260 4.95 -4.52 27.10
C ARG A 260 3.70 -3.77 27.58
N SER A 261 3.60 -3.45 28.87
CA SER A 261 2.52 -2.63 29.42
C SER A 261 2.50 -1.24 28.79
N PHE A 262 3.66 -0.60 28.68
CA PHE A 262 3.78 0.71 28.02
C PHE A 262 3.31 0.66 26.56
N VAL A 263 3.71 -0.37 25.80
CA VAL A 263 3.36 -0.52 24.38
C VAL A 263 1.84 -0.64 24.20
N ILE A 264 1.17 -1.40 25.06
CA ILE A 264 -0.30 -1.52 25.03
C ILE A 264 -0.96 -0.15 25.21
N ASP A 265 -0.56 0.60 26.24
CA ASP A 265 -1.10 1.93 26.52
C ASP A 265 -0.79 2.90 25.37
N TYR A 266 0.43 2.85 24.84
CA TYR A 266 0.88 3.68 23.73
C TYR A 266 0.06 3.45 22.46
N ILE A 267 -0.17 2.18 22.08
CA ILE A 267 -0.94 1.84 20.88
C ILE A 267 -2.36 2.43 20.96
N ILE A 268 -3.01 2.33 22.12
CA ILE A 268 -4.35 2.89 22.33
C ILE A 268 -4.31 4.41 22.14
N ILE A 269 -3.37 5.11 22.79
CA ILE A 269 -3.21 6.56 22.68
C ILE A 269 -2.97 6.98 21.22
N TRP A 270 -2.08 6.28 20.51
CA TRP A 270 -1.75 6.61 19.13
C TRP A 270 -2.92 6.40 18.17
N MET A 271 -3.68 5.32 18.35
CA MET A 271 -4.90 5.07 17.58
C MET A 271 -5.98 6.11 17.85
N GLU A 272 -6.10 6.62 19.07
CA GLU A 272 -7.01 7.73 19.39
C GLU A 272 -6.56 9.05 18.75
N GLU A 273 -5.26 9.36 18.77
CA GLU A 273 -4.71 10.60 18.22
C GLU A 273 -4.74 10.64 16.69
N ARG A 274 -4.30 9.57 16.03
CA ARG A 274 -4.07 9.54 14.56
C ARG A 274 -5.12 8.76 13.80
N GLY A 275 -5.90 7.94 14.48
CA GLY A 275 -6.84 6.99 13.88
C GLY A 275 -6.23 5.60 13.72
N MET A 276 -7.11 4.61 13.54
CA MET A 276 -6.73 3.18 13.47
C MET A 276 -5.91 2.80 12.22
N GLY A 277 -5.83 3.67 11.20
CA GLY A 277 -5.19 3.36 9.93
C GLY A 277 -5.71 2.06 9.31
N HIS A 278 -4.80 1.17 8.95
CA HIS A 278 -5.08 -0.15 8.38
C HIS A 278 -5.20 -1.25 9.44
N PHE A 279 -5.43 -0.94 10.72
CA PHE A 279 -5.55 -1.98 11.76
C PHE A 279 -6.59 -3.05 11.42
N ASN A 280 -7.75 -2.67 10.87
CA ASN A 280 -8.76 -3.64 10.45
C ASN A 280 -8.32 -4.53 9.28
N VAL A 281 -7.44 -4.03 8.40
CA VAL A 281 -6.84 -4.83 7.32
C VAL A 281 -5.82 -5.80 7.90
N ILE A 282 -4.97 -5.34 8.84
CA ILE A 282 -4.04 -6.21 9.58
C ILE A 282 -4.82 -7.32 10.31
N LYS A 283 -5.92 -6.98 11.01
CA LYS A 283 -6.83 -7.95 11.62
C LYS A 283 -7.39 -8.95 10.60
N GLY A 284 -7.73 -8.48 9.40
CA GLY A 284 -8.14 -9.34 8.28
C GLY A 284 -7.07 -10.35 7.88
N ILE A 285 -5.83 -9.88 7.71
CA ILE A 285 -4.66 -10.73 7.40
C ILE A 285 -4.40 -11.73 8.52
N MET A 286 -4.49 -11.31 9.78
CA MET A 286 -4.38 -12.22 10.94
C MET A 286 -5.49 -13.28 10.93
N ARG A 287 -6.72 -12.92 10.53
CA ARG A 287 -7.79 -13.88 10.32
C ARG A 287 -7.45 -14.89 9.24
N PHE A 288 -6.86 -14.45 8.14
CA PHE A 288 -6.42 -15.37 7.09
C PHE A 288 -5.39 -16.33 7.68
N LEU A 289 -4.28 -15.84 8.21
CA LEU A 289 -3.19 -16.67 8.76
C LEU A 289 -3.63 -17.67 9.85
N PHE A 290 -4.48 -17.25 10.79
CA PHE A 290 -4.73 -18.01 12.03
C PHE A 290 -6.16 -18.52 12.17
N GLY A 291 -7.11 -17.95 11.44
CA GLY A 291 -8.53 -18.32 11.48
C GLY A 291 -8.78 -19.83 11.33
N PRO A 292 -8.12 -20.56 10.41
CA PRO A 292 -8.33 -21.99 10.24
C PRO A 292 -7.91 -22.84 11.46
N THR A 293 -7.03 -22.31 12.32
CA THR A 293 -6.57 -23.03 13.53
C THR A 293 -7.53 -22.87 14.72
N ILE A 294 -8.48 -21.93 14.62
CA ILE A 294 -9.43 -21.63 15.70
C ILE A 294 -10.71 -22.43 15.47
N THR A 295 -10.86 -23.54 16.19
CA THR A 295 -12.01 -24.45 16.08
C THR A 295 -12.86 -24.47 17.34
N GLY A 296 -14.15 -24.83 17.23
CA GLY A 296 -15.01 -25.08 18.39
C GLY A 296 -15.55 -23.82 19.08
N VAL A 297 -15.43 -22.65 18.46
CA VAL A 297 -15.96 -21.36 18.95
C VAL A 297 -16.90 -20.74 17.93
N ASN A 298 -17.77 -19.83 18.37
CA ASN A 298 -18.63 -19.10 17.44
C ASN A 298 -17.88 -17.95 16.74
N LYS A 299 -18.47 -17.38 15.68
CA LYS A 299 -17.83 -16.31 14.87
C LYS A 299 -17.44 -15.07 15.68
N LYS A 300 -18.23 -14.69 16.70
CA LYS A 300 -17.95 -13.52 17.54
C LYS A 300 -16.76 -13.78 18.46
N GLU A 301 -16.65 -14.98 19.02
CA GLU A 301 -15.50 -15.43 19.80
C GLU A 301 -14.25 -15.54 18.94
N GLN A 302 -14.36 -16.10 17.73
CA GLN A 302 -13.25 -16.16 16.77
C GLN A 302 -12.74 -14.75 16.43
N ASP A 303 -13.64 -13.79 16.15
CA ASP A 303 -13.27 -12.41 15.87
C ASP A 303 -12.57 -11.72 17.06
N TYR A 304 -12.98 -12.06 18.30
CA TYR A 304 -12.32 -11.59 19.52
C TYR A 304 -10.90 -12.18 19.65
N ILE A 305 -10.76 -13.49 19.47
CA ILE A 305 -9.46 -14.18 19.52
C ILE A 305 -8.51 -13.61 18.47
N ILE A 306 -8.96 -13.46 17.23
CA ILE A 306 -8.14 -12.86 16.15
C ILE A 306 -7.69 -11.44 16.50
N GLU A 307 -8.56 -10.63 17.11
CA GLU A 307 -8.21 -9.27 17.48
C GLU A 307 -7.20 -9.23 18.64
N PHE A 308 -7.48 -9.90 19.75
CA PHE A 308 -6.70 -9.75 20.97
C PHE A 308 -5.51 -10.72 21.08
N GLU A 309 -5.72 -12.00 20.77
CA GLU A 309 -4.72 -13.06 20.93
C GLU A 309 -3.74 -13.13 19.75
N TYR A 310 -4.12 -12.58 18.59
CA TYR A 310 -3.27 -12.56 17.40
C TYR A 310 -2.88 -11.14 17.00
N THR A 311 -3.84 -10.28 16.65
CA THR A 311 -3.52 -8.96 16.08
C THR A 311 -2.79 -8.07 17.09
N TYR A 312 -3.38 -7.86 18.28
CA TYR A 312 -2.71 -7.09 19.33
C TYR A 312 -1.45 -7.80 19.82
N TYR A 313 -1.50 -9.11 20.03
CA TYR A 313 -0.32 -9.88 20.48
C TYR A 313 0.88 -9.64 19.56
N TYR A 314 0.78 -9.94 18.26
CA TYR A 314 1.92 -9.77 17.35
C TYR A 314 2.39 -8.32 17.24
N ILE A 315 1.48 -7.33 17.22
CA ILE A 315 1.88 -5.91 17.19
C ILE A 315 2.65 -5.53 18.47
N VAL A 316 2.12 -5.91 19.63
CA VAL A 316 2.70 -5.58 20.93
C VAL A 316 4.05 -6.25 21.11
N GLU A 317 4.16 -7.55 20.82
CA GLU A 317 5.43 -8.28 20.93
C GLU A 317 6.47 -7.74 19.95
N TYR A 318 6.07 -7.43 18.71
CA TYR A 318 6.94 -6.82 17.69
C TYR A 318 7.55 -5.51 18.19
N ILE A 319 6.71 -4.59 18.68
CA ILE A 319 7.18 -3.29 19.18
C ILE A 319 7.98 -3.47 20.48
N ALA A 320 7.53 -4.32 21.40
CA ALA A 320 8.23 -4.56 22.67
C ALA A 320 9.64 -5.10 22.46
N LYS A 321 9.85 -6.03 21.51
CA LYS A 321 11.17 -6.56 21.15
C LYS A 321 12.13 -5.46 20.69
N ILE A 322 11.63 -4.53 19.88
CA ILE A 322 12.40 -3.36 19.41
C ILE A 322 12.79 -2.47 20.58
N LEU A 323 11.82 -2.09 21.42
CA LEU A 323 12.08 -1.21 22.56
C LEU A 323 13.04 -1.85 23.58
N LEU A 324 12.96 -3.16 23.78
CA LEU A 324 13.86 -3.89 24.66
C LEU A 324 15.31 -3.86 24.13
N LYS A 325 15.52 -4.06 22.83
CA LYS A 325 16.86 -4.09 22.23
C LYS A 325 17.49 -2.71 22.09
N TYR A 326 16.69 -1.72 21.69
CA TYR A 326 17.19 -0.39 21.32
C TYR A 326 17.06 0.66 22.42
N THR A 327 16.60 0.29 23.63
CA THR A 327 16.72 1.15 24.81
C THR A 327 18.01 0.85 25.55
N VAL A 328 18.90 1.83 25.60
CA VAL A 328 20.23 1.67 26.22
C VAL A 328 20.48 2.86 27.14
N ASN A 329 20.80 2.58 28.41
CA ASN A 329 21.04 3.58 29.46
C ASN A 329 19.88 4.59 29.59
N GLY A 330 18.64 4.09 29.63
CA GLY A 330 17.44 4.91 29.76
C GLY A 330 17.12 5.81 28.55
N GLU A 331 17.66 5.50 27.36
CA GLU A 331 17.39 6.25 26.13
C GLU A 331 17.09 5.31 24.95
N MET A 332 16.04 5.62 24.19
CA MET A 332 15.72 4.90 22.95
C MET A 332 16.63 5.33 21.80
N LYS A 333 17.40 4.39 21.26
CA LYS A 333 18.27 4.57 20.08
C LYS A 333 17.47 4.49 18.78
N MET A 334 16.55 5.43 18.60
CA MET A 334 15.56 5.43 17.51
C MET A 334 16.20 5.48 16.11
N ILE A 335 17.20 6.35 15.90
CA ILE A 335 17.88 6.47 14.60
C ILE A 335 18.68 5.21 14.27
N GLN A 336 19.27 4.57 15.29
CA GLN A 336 19.98 3.32 15.11
C GLN A 336 19.01 2.22 14.65
N TYR A 337 17.89 2.03 15.36
CA TYR A 337 16.85 1.09 14.94
C TYR A 337 16.34 1.40 13.51
N PHE A 338 16.05 2.68 13.24
CA PHE A 338 15.52 3.11 11.97
C PHE A 338 16.43 2.73 10.79
N SER A 339 17.72 3.02 10.92
CA SER A 339 18.71 2.80 9.85
C SER A 339 19.19 1.35 9.75
N GLU A 340 19.39 0.67 10.88
CA GLU A 340 19.93 -0.68 10.90
C GLU A 340 18.90 -1.73 10.55
N VAL A 341 17.62 -1.51 10.89
CA VAL A 341 16.55 -2.52 10.80
C VAL A 341 15.36 -2.02 9.99
N PHE A 342 14.68 -0.95 10.44
CA PHE A 342 13.39 -0.55 9.85
C PHE A 342 13.48 -0.33 8.34
N LEU A 343 14.48 0.43 7.86
CA LEU A 343 14.67 0.71 6.44
C LEU A 343 14.98 -0.55 5.63
N LYS A 344 15.73 -1.49 6.18
CA LYS A 344 16.07 -2.74 5.49
C LYS A 344 14.85 -3.66 5.35
N ASN A 345 13.92 -3.57 6.31
CA ASN A 345 12.70 -4.37 6.32
C ASN A 345 11.56 -3.69 5.55
N LEU A 346 11.60 -2.37 5.34
CA LEU A 346 10.46 -1.58 4.88
C LEU A 346 9.82 -2.09 3.59
N ASP A 347 10.56 -2.11 2.48
CA ASP A 347 9.99 -2.52 1.19
C ASP A 347 9.96 -4.05 1.02
N VAL A 348 10.80 -4.79 1.76
CA VAL A 348 10.74 -6.26 1.83
C VAL A 348 9.43 -6.70 2.50
N TRP A 349 9.00 -5.99 3.55
CA TRP A 349 7.73 -6.21 4.20
C TRP A 349 6.56 -5.98 3.24
N GLY A 350 6.56 -4.84 2.55
CA GLY A 350 5.55 -4.53 1.54
C GLY A 350 5.52 -5.55 0.40
N PHE A 351 6.69 -6.05 -0.01
CA PHE A 351 6.80 -7.11 -1.00
C PHE A 351 6.16 -8.42 -0.54
N VAL A 352 6.45 -8.92 0.66
CA VAL A 352 5.80 -10.14 1.18
C VAL A 352 4.30 -9.93 1.34
N MET A 353 3.87 -8.74 1.79
CA MET A 353 2.46 -8.39 1.87
C MET A 353 1.75 -8.39 0.51
N SER A 354 2.47 -8.27 -0.61
CA SER A 354 1.87 -8.37 -1.95
C SER A 354 1.26 -9.75 -2.26
N TYR A 355 1.61 -10.78 -1.49
CA TYR A 355 1.03 -12.12 -1.58
C TYR A 355 -0.29 -12.26 -0.81
N SER A 356 -0.75 -11.23 -0.09
CA SER A 356 -1.96 -11.32 0.73
C SER A 356 -3.24 -11.67 -0.05
N PRO A 357 -3.44 -11.29 -1.34
CA PRO A 357 -4.61 -11.74 -2.11
C PRO A 357 -4.66 -13.25 -2.31
N ILE A 358 -3.50 -13.89 -2.49
CA ILE A 358 -3.39 -15.35 -2.63
C ILE A 358 -3.76 -16.02 -1.30
N LEU A 359 -3.22 -15.48 -0.19
CA LEU A 359 -3.54 -15.94 1.16
C LEU A 359 -5.05 -15.82 1.47
N GLU A 360 -5.67 -14.69 1.10
CA GLU A 360 -7.10 -14.45 1.29
C GLU A 360 -7.95 -15.47 0.51
N ASP A 361 -7.63 -15.71 -0.77
CA ASP A 361 -8.39 -16.64 -1.60
C ASP A 361 -8.30 -18.07 -1.05
N PHE A 362 -7.09 -18.52 -0.68
CA PHE A 362 -6.89 -19.84 -0.10
C PHE A 362 -7.58 -19.99 1.25
N TYR A 363 -7.60 -18.94 2.07
CA TYR A 363 -8.39 -18.92 3.30
C TYR A 363 -9.89 -19.04 3.02
N ASN A 364 -10.41 -18.31 2.02
CA ASN A 364 -11.83 -18.34 1.67
C ASN A 364 -12.28 -19.70 1.11
N SER A 365 -11.37 -20.44 0.47
CA SER A 365 -11.60 -21.80 -0.02
C SER A 365 -10.93 -22.88 0.84
N TYR A 366 -10.59 -22.58 2.10
CA TYR A 366 -9.72 -23.45 2.92
C TYR A 366 -10.21 -24.90 3.03
N ALA A 367 -11.53 -25.10 3.15
CA ALA A 367 -12.13 -26.43 3.26
C ALA A 367 -12.02 -27.29 1.98
N ASP A 368 -11.80 -26.64 0.84
CA ASP A 368 -11.77 -27.27 -0.49
C ASP A 368 -10.34 -27.36 -1.07
N LEU A 369 -9.32 -26.90 -0.32
CA LEU A 369 -7.93 -26.91 -0.78
C LEU A 369 -7.43 -28.34 -0.98
N LYS A 370 -6.76 -28.57 -2.12
CA LYS A 370 -6.01 -29.79 -2.39
C LYS A 370 -4.80 -29.90 -1.45
N PRO A 371 -4.23 -31.10 -1.25
CA PRO A 371 -3.06 -31.27 -0.38
C PRO A 371 -1.85 -30.38 -0.74
N ASN A 372 -1.59 -30.14 -2.03
CA ASN A 372 -0.53 -29.24 -2.50
C ASN A 372 -0.87 -27.76 -2.22
N GLU A 373 -2.12 -27.35 -2.45
CA GLU A 373 -2.59 -25.98 -2.15
C GLU A 373 -2.55 -25.69 -0.64
N LEU A 374 -2.91 -26.66 0.20
CA LEU A 374 -2.80 -26.57 1.66
C LEU A 374 -1.33 -26.47 2.11
N ALA A 375 -0.44 -27.26 1.51
CA ALA A 375 0.99 -27.16 1.79
C ALA A 375 1.55 -25.79 1.37
N PHE A 376 1.10 -25.25 0.23
CA PHE A 376 1.48 -23.90 -0.21
C PHE A 376 0.97 -22.85 0.77
N TYR A 377 -0.29 -22.97 1.21
CA TYR A 377 -0.90 -22.08 2.20
C TYR A 377 -0.10 -22.02 3.50
N GLU A 378 0.25 -23.17 4.07
CA GLU A 378 1.03 -23.25 5.32
C GLU A 378 2.46 -22.71 5.13
N LYS A 379 3.08 -22.93 3.96
CA LYS A 379 4.38 -22.34 3.63
C LYS A 379 4.30 -20.80 3.51
N LEU A 380 3.25 -20.28 2.87
CA LEU A 380 3.03 -18.84 2.76
C LEU A 380 2.78 -18.22 4.15
N LYS A 381 1.98 -18.87 4.99
CA LYS A 381 1.79 -18.48 6.39
C LYS A 381 3.10 -18.44 7.17
N TYR A 382 3.94 -19.47 7.03
CA TYR A 382 5.28 -19.50 7.62
C TYR A 382 6.11 -18.28 7.18
N ILE A 383 6.10 -17.96 5.88
CA ILE A 383 6.82 -16.80 5.35
C ILE A 383 6.34 -15.50 6.00
N PHE A 384 5.03 -15.29 6.11
CA PHE A 384 4.47 -14.09 6.75
C PHE A 384 4.90 -13.98 8.23
N VAL A 385 4.74 -15.05 9.00
CA VAL A 385 5.03 -15.03 10.44
C VAL A 385 6.52 -14.83 10.69
N THR A 386 7.37 -15.65 10.07
CA THR A 386 8.81 -15.65 10.34
C THR A 386 9.50 -14.40 9.81
N PHE A 387 9.26 -14.02 8.55
CA PHE A 387 10.00 -12.90 7.96
C PHE A 387 9.38 -11.52 8.27
N LEU A 388 8.10 -11.43 8.62
CA LEU A 388 7.50 -10.16 9.02
C LEU A 388 7.37 -10.05 10.52
N TYR A 389 6.66 -10.95 11.19
CA TYR A 389 6.25 -10.73 12.58
C TYR A 389 7.30 -11.11 13.63
N GLU A 390 8.21 -12.03 13.30
CA GLU A 390 9.27 -12.47 14.23
C GLU A 390 10.59 -11.69 14.05
N THR A 391 10.75 -11.01 12.91
CA THR A 391 11.95 -10.24 12.52
C THR A 391 11.79 -8.74 12.82
N ALA A 392 11.59 -8.40 14.10
CA ALA A 392 11.26 -7.03 14.52
C ALA A 392 12.45 -6.12 14.74
N ASP A 393 13.50 -6.67 15.32
CA ASP A 393 14.65 -5.99 15.90
C ASP A 393 15.95 -6.33 15.17
N GLU A 394 15.86 -7.03 14.05
CA GLU A 394 16.95 -7.35 13.14
C GLU A 394 16.50 -7.29 11.67
N PRO A 395 17.41 -7.12 10.72
CA PRO A 395 17.06 -7.13 9.30
C PRO A 395 16.55 -8.50 8.85
N VAL A 396 15.56 -8.51 7.97
CA VAL A 396 15.12 -9.72 7.28
C VAL A 396 16.30 -10.37 6.56
N ASP A 397 16.52 -11.66 6.81
CA ASP A 397 17.43 -12.46 6.00
C ASP A 397 16.80 -12.70 4.63
N VAL A 398 17.14 -11.82 3.69
CA VAL A 398 16.60 -11.84 2.33
C VAL A 398 16.99 -13.10 1.57
N SER A 399 18.17 -13.68 1.83
CA SER A 399 18.58 -14.92 1.18
C SER A 399 17.69 -16.09 1.62
N SER A 400 17.42 -16.19 2.92
CA SER A 400 16.46 -17.16 3.46
C SER A 400 15.04 -16.91 2.95
N LEU A 401 14.60 -15.66 2.86
CA LEU A 401 13.28 -15.31 2.31
C LEU A 401 13.14 -15.77 0.85
N VAL A 402 14.13 -15.46 0.00
CA VAL A 402 14.13 -15.85 -1.42
C VAL A 402 14.08 -17.37 -1.57
N ALA A 403 14.87 -18.12 -0.80
CA ALA A 403 14.83 -19.58 -0.82
C ALA A 403 13.43 -20.12 -0.46
N ASN A 404 12.79 -19.57 0.58
CA ASN A 404 11.44 -19.98 0.98
C ASN A 404 10.37 -19.64 -0.06
N LEU A 405 10.49 -18.50 -0.74
CA LEU A 405 9.61 -18.11 -1.84
C LEU A 405 9.80 -19.00 -3.08
N GLN A 406 11.03 -19.42 -3.39
CA GLN A 406 11.30 -20.36 -4.48
C GLN A 406 10.70 -21.75 -4.20
N GLU A 407 10.75 -22.20 -2.95
CA GLU A 407 10.15 -23.48 -2.54
C GLU A 407 8.63 -23.54 -2.76
N LEU A 408 7.92 -22.39 -2.71
CA LEU A 408 6.48 -22.32 -2.98
C LEU A 408 6.11 -22.93 -4.35
N ASN A 409 6.93 -22.69 -5.37
CA ASN A 409 6.69 -23.24 -6.71
C ASN A 409 6.75 -24.77 -6.71
N GLY A 410 7.74 -25.33 -6.02
CA GLY A 410 7.89 -26.78 -5.88
C GLY A 410 6.67 -27.41 -5.20
N VAL A 411 6.15 -26.76 -4.15
CA VAL A 411 5.00 -27.26 -3.41
C VAL A 411 3.75 -27.41 -4.29
N LEU A 412 3.49 -26.46 -5.19
CA LEU A 412 2.35 -26.55 -6.11
C LEU A 412 2.55 -27.62 -7.20
N LEU A 413 3.75 -27.73 -7.75
CA LEU A 413 4.03 -28.57 -8.92
C LEU A 413 4.25 -30.07 -8.63
N VAL A 414 4.50 -30.46 -7.37
CA VAL A 414 4.84 -31.85 -6.99
C VAL A 414 3.75 -32.89 -7.32
N ASN A 415 2.50 -32.49 -7.58
CA ASN A 415 1.43 -33.41 -7.99
C ASN A 415 1.02 -33.34 -9.48
N ALA A 416 1.56 -32.40 -10.26
CA ALA A 416 1.28 -32.32 -11.71
C ALA A 416 1.89 -33.51 -12.48
N THR A 417 2.94 -34.14 -11.95
CA THR A 417 3.65 -35.26 -12.59
C THR A 417 3.14 -36.65 -12.18
N ALA A 418 2.26 -36.74 -11.17
CA ALA A 418 1.74 -38.02 -10.67
C ALA A 418 0.42 -38.48 -11.33
N SER A 419 -0.21 -37.64 -12.18
CA SER A 419 -1.47 -37.96 -12.87
C SER A 419 -1.29 -38.30 -14.35
N THR A 420 -0.47 -39.32 -14.66
CA THR A 420 -0.54 -40.05 -15.94
C THR A 420 -0.52 -41.55 -15.72
N THR A 421 -1.57 -42.06 -15.08
CA THR A 421 -1.99 -43.46 -15.25
C THR A 421 -3.47 -43.50 -15.58
N ILE A 422 -3.74 -43.78 -16.85
CA ILE A 422 -5.05 -43.99 -17.44
C ILE A 422 -5.68 -45.24 -16.80
N VAL A 423 -6.88 -45.09 -16.21
CA VAL A 423 -7.79 -46.21 -15.94
C VAL A 423 -9.21 -45.78 -16.37
N PRO A 424 -9.99 -46.62 -17.08
CA PRO A 424 -11.14 -46.17 -17.85
C PRO A 424 -12.46 -46.11 -17.06
N ASP A 425 -13.24 -45.10 -17.45
CA ASP A 425 -14.68 -44.81 -17.37
C ASP A 425 -15.63 -45.77 -16.63
N LYS A 426 -16.44 -45.18 -15.73
CA LYS A 426 -17.86 -45.55 -15.53
C LYS A 426 -18.71 -44.33 -15.11
N GLN A 427 -19.38 -43.77 -16.11
CA GLN A 427 -20.77 -43.22 -16.17
C GLN A 427 -21.42 -42.53 -14.94
N SER A 428 -21.91 -41.30 -15.19
CA SER A 428 -22.70 -40.40 -14.33
C SER A 428 -24.15 -40.85 -14.07
N PRO A 429 -24.91 -40.20 -13.16
CA PRO A 429 -25.84 -39.12 -13.58
C PRO A 429 -25.79 -37.79 -12.78
N ARG A 430 -26.20 -36.72 -13.50
CA ARG A 430 -26.47 -35.30 -13.16
C ARG A 430 -27.54 -35.14 -12.03
N GLU A 431 -27.73 -34.02 -11.32
CA GLU A 431 -28.08 -32.63 -11.73
C GLU A 431 -27.84 -31.63 -10.56
N ALA A 432 -27.11 -30.53 -10.77
CA ALA A 432 -27.58 -29.14 -10.96
C ALA A 432 -28.12 -28.39 -9.70
N SER A 433 -27.36 -27.38 -9.24
CA SER A 433 -27.95 -26.11 -8.80
C SER A 433 -26.96 -24.95 -9.02
N LYS A 434 -27.40 -24.02 -9.87
CA LYS A 434 -26.79 -22.70 -10.11
C LYS A 434 -27.37 -21.74 -9.08
N TYR A 435 -26.55 -20.87 -8.48
CA TYR A 435 -26.74 -19.41 -8.49
C TYR A 435 -25.56 -18.75 -7.78
N ALA A 436 -24.73 -18.07 -8.58
CA ALA A 436 -23.77 -17.09 -8.10
C ALA A 436 -24.49 -15.75 -7.89
N ILE A 437 -24.26 -15.10 -6.75
CA ILE A 437 -24.44 -13.67 -6.59
C ILE A 437 -23.15 -13.10 -6.00
N ARG A 438 -22.53 -12.21 -6.80
CA ARG A 438 -21.42 -11.32 -6.43
C ARG A 438 -21.84 -10.37 -5.31
N ALA A 439 -20.91 -10.06 -4.41
CA ALA A 439 -20.80 -8.74 -3.80
C ALA A 439 -19.34 -8.39 -3.55
N SER A 440 -18.84 -7.45 -4.35
CA SER A 440 -17.63 -6.67 -4.09
C SER A 440 -17.84 -5.80 -2.85
N VAL A 441 -17.07 -6.01 -1.78
CA VAL A 441 -17.04 -5.10 -0.62
C VAL A 441 -15.60 -4.96 -0.12
N LEU A 442 -14.82 -4.15 -0.82
CA LEU A 442 -13.67 -3.42 -0.27
C LEU A 442 -13.66 -2.00 -0.85
N SER A 443 -14.79 -1.31 -0.69
CA SER A 443 -14.86 0.14 -0.60
C SER A 443 -16.17 0.52 0.09
N HIS A 444 -16.09 1.42 1.07
CA HIS A 444 -17.19 1.93 1.91
C HIS A 444 -17.58 1.06 3.12
N ALA A 445 -16.73 1.07 4.15
CA ALA A 445 -17.23 0.94 5.52
C ALA A 445 -17.73 2.32 5.98
N THR A 446 -19.03 2.55 5.84
CA THR A 446 -19.74 3.59 6.58
C THR A 446 -19.69 3.26 8.08
N ALA A 447 -19.48 4.29 8.90
CA ALA A 447 -19.40 4.25 10.35
C ALA A 447 -20.46 3.33 10.98
N SER A 448 -20.01 2.21 11.53
CA SER A 448 -20.72 1.47 12.55
C SER A 448 -19.95 1.59 13.87
N VAL A 449 -20.72 1.73 14.94
CA VAL A 449 -20.32 2.15 16.28
C VAL A 449 -19.14 1.33 16.81
N GLY A 450 -17.96 1.96 16.87
CA GLY A 450 -16.80 1.46 17.59
C GLY A 450 -16.97 1.53 19.12
N PRO A 451 -16.10 0.84 19.88
CA PRO A 451 -16.29 0.56 21.30
C PRO A 451 -16.00 1.80 22.18
N LYS A 452 -16.92 2.75 22.21
CA LYS A 452 -16.94 3.79 23.27
C LYS A 452 -17.40 3.24 24.63
N ASP A 453 -17.97 2.04 24.66
CA ASP A 453 -18.60 1.48 25.87
C ASP A 453 -17.81 0.38 26.59
N VAL A 454 -16.67 -0.09 26.05
CA VAL A 454 -15.85 -1.11 26.75
C VAL A 454 -14.77 -0.47 27.64
N PHE A 455 -14.27 0.72 27.31
CA PHE A 455 -13.21 1.40 28.07
C PHE A 455 -13.70 2.29 29.23
N LYS A 456 -15.01 2.36 29.49
CA LYS A 456 -15.55 3.16 30.61
C LYS A 456 -15.38 2.53 32.00
N LYS A 457 -14.78 1.35 32.11
CA LYS A 457 -14.75 0.58 33.38
C LYS A 457 -13.37 0.28 33.96
N VAL A 458 -12.32 0.97 33.51
CA VAL A 458 -11.01 0.94 34.18
C VAL A 458 -10.61 2.37 34.56
N ARG A 459 -11.09 2.84 35.71
CA ARG A 459 -10.56 4.05 36.36
C ARG A 459 -9.39 3.64 37.24
N PHE A 460 -8.16 3.79 36.76
CA PHE A 460 -7.02 3.94 37.65
C PHE A 460 -6.90 5.42 38.04
N ALA A 461 -6.94 5.68 39.35
CA ALA A 461 -6.76 7.00 39.91
C ALA A 461 -5.28 7.39 39.80
N VAL A 462 -4.95 8.23 38.82
CA VAL A 462 -3.71 9.01 38.85
C VAL A 462 -4.12 10.46 39.13
N SER A 463 -3.92 10.88 40.37
CA SER A 463 -4.06 12.26 40.80
C SER A 463 -2.90 13.08 40.22
N SER A 464 -3.24 14.20 39.59
CA SER A 464 -2.27 15.27 39.29
C SER A 464 -2.94 16.62 39.54
N PRO A 465 -2.21 17.64 40.03
CA PRO A 465 -2.81 18.80 40.67
C PRO A 465 -3.36 19.81 39.65
N LYS A 466 -4.54 20.35 39.94
CA LYS A 466 -5.17 21.44 39.19
C LYS A 466 -4.39 22.74 39.40
N SER A 467 -3.89 23.35 38.33
CA SER A 467 -3.60 24.80 38.30
C SER A 467 -4.60 25.50 37.37
N SER A 468 -5.24 26.50 37.93
CA SER A 468 -6.35 27.27 37.34
C SER A 468 -5.82 28.46 36.54
N TYR A 469 -6.03 28.48 35.23
CA TYR A 469 -5.94 29.72 34.44
C TYR A 469 -7.33 30.19 34.01
N LYS A 470 -7.77 31.29 34.64
CA LYS A 470 -8.96 32.06 34.25
C LYS A 470 -8.67 32.80 32.95
N LYS A 471 -9.49 32.58 31.91
CA LYS A 471 -9.57 33.44 30.73
C LYS A 471 -10.56 34.57 31.00
N SER A 472 -10.07 35.81 31.09
CA SER A 472 -10.90 37.02 31.01
C SER A 472 -10.98 37.49 29.55
N LYS A 473 -12.21 37.77 29.11
CA LYS A 473 -12.52 38.54 27.90
C LYS A 473 -12.33 40.02 28.21
N SER A 474 -11.74 40.78 27.29
CA SER A 474 -12.05 42.21 27.14
C SER A 474 -11.97 42.62 25.67
N SER A 475 -12.85 43.55 25.33
CA SER A 475 -13.19 44.04 24.00
C SER A 475 -12.74 45.49 23.81
N SER A 476 -12.64 45.89 22.53
CA SER A 476 -12.49 47.27 22.00
C SER A 476 -11.08 47.88 22.15
N SER A 477 -10.52 48.67 21.22
CA SER A 477 -11.12 49.60 20.26
C SER A 477 -10.12 49.97 19.14
N LYS A 478 -10.64 50.58 18.07
CA LYS A 478 -9.93 51.13 16.89
C LYS A 478 -9.11 52.39 17.27
N SER A 479 -7.96 52.60 16.63
CA SER A 479 -7.56 53.91 16.08
C SER A 479 -6.42 53.77 15.06
N SER A 480 -6.36 54.76 14.19
CA SER A 480 -5.69 54.83 12.89
C SER A 480 -4.49 55.80 12.89
N SER A 481 -3.64 55.65 11.86
CA SER A 481 -2.61 56.61 11.38
C SER A 481 -1.35 56.72 12.27
N SER A 482 -0.12 56.90 11.78
CA SER A 482 0.38 57.54 10.57
C SER A 482 1.85 57.15 10.28
N LYS A 483 2.31 57.53 9.08
CA LYS A 483 3.61 57.33 8.42
C LYS A 483 4.84 57.76 9.25
N THR A 484 5.96 57.03 9.11
CA THR A 484 7.24 57.65 8.70
C THR A 484 8.25 56.61 8.20
N SER A 485 8.81 56.91 7.03
CA SER A 485 9.96 56.30 6.37
C SER A 485 11.28 56.81 6.97
N LEU A 486 12.32 55.97 7.10
CA LEU A 486 13.70 56.35 6.75
C LEU A 486 14.68 55.16 6.66
N ASN A 487 15.13 55.00 5.42
CA ASN A 487 16.30 54.36 4.83
C ASN A 487 17.65 54.26 5.59
N LYS A 488 18.40 53.23 5.12
CA LYS A 488 19.88 53.09 4.96
C LYS A 488 20.69 52.78 6.25
N SER A 489 21.69 51.90 6.24
CA SER A 489 22.64 51.52 5.18
C SER A 489 23.29 50.15 5.43
N LYS A 490 23.55 49.43 4.34
CA LYS A 490 24.49 48.31 4.24
C LYS A 490 25.93 48.86 4.22
N LYS A 491 26.87 48.21 4.91
CA LYS A 491 28.31 48.33 4.63
C LYS A 491 28.90 46.94 4.51
N ASN A 492 29.57 46.71 3.38
CA ASN A 492 30.27 45.50 3.01
C ASN A 492 31.74 45.87 2.74
N VAL A 493 32.66 45.00 3.17
CA VAL A 493 33.99 44.73 2.60
C VAL A 493 35.12 45.78 2.79
N SER A 494 36.21 45.40 3.48
CA SER A 494 37.49 45.11 2.80
C SER A 494 38.52 44.45 3.74
N LEU A 495 39.01 43.27 3.33
CA LEU A 495 40.28 42.70 3.78
C LEU A 495 41.44 43.51 3.15
N LYS A 496 42.50 43.79 3.92
CA LYS A 496 43.84 44.07 3.40
C LYS A 496 44.88 43.27 4.16
N LYS A 497 45.59 42.41 3.41
CA LYS A 497 46.82 41.70 3.80
C LYS A 497 48.04 42.60 3.57
N ARG A 498 48.94 42.58 4.56
CA ARG A 498 50.43 42.55 4.53
C ARG A 498 51.27 43.58 3.74
N LYS A 499 52.22 44.13 4.54
CA LYS A 499 53.68 44.32 4.33
C LYS A 499 54.15 45.26 3.20
N SER A 500 54.86 46.32 3.58
CA SER A 500 56.33 46.41 3.46
C SER A 500 56.85 47.81 3.85
N LYS A 501 57.93 47.80 4.65
CA LYS A 501 58.83 48.90 5.06
C LYS A 501 58.29 49.96 6.01
#